data_AF-A0A2U2I6P1-F1
#
_entry.id   AF-A0A2U2I6P1-F1
#
_cell.length_a   1.000
_cell.length_b   1.000
_cell.length_c   1.000
_cell.angle_alpha   90.00
_cell.angle_beta   90.00
_cell.angle_gamma   90.00
#
_symmetry.space_group_name_H-M   'P 1'
#
loop_
_entity.id
_entity.type
_entity.pdbx_description
1 polymer ?
#
loop_
_entity_poly.entity_id
_entity_poly.type
_entity_poly.pdbx_seq_one_letter_code
_entity_poly.pdbx_strand_id
1 'polypeptide(L)'
;MKRLFASCVAACFATATFAAAPAAPGKQQNKMTSCNAEAGDQKGDARKAFMKTCLSAAKPTTQQSKMTTCNDDAGAKKGDERKAFMKTCLSAKPVVAAEPVTQQGKMKTCNADAKDLKGDPRKAFMKTCLSASK
;
A
#
# COMPACT_ATOMS: atom_id res chain seq x y z
N MET A 1 34.83 -34.38 36.94
CA MET A 1 35.23 -33.53 38.10
C MET A 1 36.75 -33.54 38.27
N LYS A 2 37.44 -32.51 37.78
CA LYS A 2 38.65 -31.93 38.40
C LYS A 2 38.91 -30.60 37.69
N ARG A 3 39.25 -29.61 38.50
CA ARG A 3 39.17 -28.17 38.25
C ARG A 3 40.60 -27.60 38.18
N LEU A 4 40.81 -26.63 37.27
CA LEU A 4 41.51 -25.34 37.52
C LEU A 4 43.04 -25.40 37.78
N PHE A 5 43.93 -24.45 37.45
CA PHE A 5 43.91 -23.04 37.02
C PHE A 5 45.33 -22.70 36.44
N ALA A 6 45.47 -21.50 35.86
CA ALA A 6 46.69 -20.68 35.75
C ALA A 6 47.43 -20.66 34.39
N SER A 7 47.18 -19.60 33.62
CA SER A 7 48.22 -18.60 33.35
C SER A 7 47.62 -17.34 32.73
N CYS A 8 47.97 -16.19 33.31
CA CYS A 8 47.68 -14.85 32.82
C CYS A 8 48.40 -14.57 31.49
N VAL A 9 47.66 -14.13 30.46
CA VAL A 9 48.18 -13.16 29.50
C VAL A 9 47.15 -12.06 29.35
N ALA A 10 47.46 -10.93 29.98
CA ALA A 10 46.82 -9.66 29.74
C ALA A 10 47.17 -9.19 28.33
N ALA A 11 46.19 -9.17 27.44
CA ALA A 11 46.24 -8.39 26.21
C ALA A 11 44.92 -7.61 26.11
N CYS A 12 45.00 -6.31 26.40
CA CYS A 12 43.94 -5.35 26.20
C CYS A 12 43.63 -5.26 24.69
N PHE A 13 42.69 -6.06 24.20
CA PHE A 13 42.01 -5.76 22.94
C PHE A 13 40.85 -4.82 23.27
N ALA A 14 41.09 -3.54 23.01
CA ALA A 14 40.08 -2.50 23.04
C ALA A 14 38.85 -2.96 22.24
N THR A 15 37.73 -3.11 22.94
CA THR A 15 36.41 -3.30 22.37
C THR A 15 36.00 -2.01 21.66
N ALA A 16 36.43 -1.86 20.40
CA ALA A 16 35.81 -0.91 19.49
C ALA A 16 34.39 -1.40 19.21
N THR A 17 33.45 -0.97 20.05
CA THR A 17 32.03 -1.01 19.75
C THR A 17 31.80 -0.08 18.56
N PHE A 18 31.94 -0.62 17.35
CA PHE A 18 31.35 -0.02 16.17
C PHE A 18 29.83 -0.04 16.38
N ALA A 19 29.31 1.09 16.87
CA ALA A 19 27.90 1.40 16.78
C ALA A 19 27.56 1.46 15.29
N ALA A 20 27.19 0.32 14.72
CA ALA A 20 26.54 0.25 13.42
C ALA A 20 25.26 1.10 13.53
N ALA A 21 25.31 2.31 12.98
CA ALA A 21 24.11 3.09 12.72
C ALA A 21 23.12 2.18 11.98
N PRO A 22 21.84 2.09 12.40
CA PRO A 22 20.88 1.26 11.70
C PRO A 22 20.79 1.74 10.26
N ALA A 23 21.20 0.87 9.33
CA ALA A 23 21.06 1.11 7.90
C ALA A 23 19.60 1.50 7.62
N ALA A 24 19.38 2.71 7.13
CA ALA A 24 18.08 3.14 6.66
C ALA A 24 17.58 2.10 5.65
N PRO A 25 16.33 1.60 5.77
CA PRO A 25 15.86 0.55 4.90
C PRO A 25 15.98 1.02 3.45
N GLY A 26 16.73 0.27 2.65
CA GLY A 26 17.02 0.64 1.26
C GLY A 26 15.73 0.72 0.44
N LYS A 27 15.75 1.46 -0.69
CA LYS A 27 14.57 1.58 -1.59
C LYS A 27 13.95 0.22 -1.96
N GLN A 28 14.77 -0.84 -1.98
CA GLN A 28 14.34 -2.21 -2.22
C GLN A 28 13.51 -2.82 -1.07
N GLN A 29 13.84 -2.53 0.20
CA GLN A 29 13.05 -3.00 1.35
C GLN A 29 11.68 -2.34 1.39
N ASN A 30 11.60 -1.03 1.12
CA ASN A 30 10.30 -0.34 1.01
C ASN A 30 9.43 -0.93 -0.11
N LYS A 31 10.04 -1.29 -1.24
CA LYS A 31 9.34 -1.93 -2.36
C LYS A 31 8.82 -3.33 -2.01
N MET A 32 9.60 -4.12 -1.29
CA MET A 32 9.16 -5.44 -0.81
C MET A 32 7.96 -5.34 0.14
N THR A 33 7.99 -4.37 1.05
CA THR A 33 6.88 -4.12 2.00
C THR A 33 5.63 -3.66 1.26
N SER A 34 5.75 -2.75 0.29
CA SER A 34 4.59 -2.31 -0.51
C SER A 34 4.02 -3.43 -1.37
N CYS A 35 4.87 -4.24 -2.02
CA CYS A 35 4.41 -5.40 -2.78
C CYS A 35 3.71 -6.43 -1.89
N ASN A 36 4.16 -6.64 -0.64
CA ASN A 36 3.45 -7.53 0.28
C ASN A 36 2.10 -6.96 0.73
N ALA A 37 2.01 -5.65 0.96
CA ALA A 37 0.76 -5.00 1.32
C ALA A 37 -0.26 -5.04 0.16
N GLU A 38 0.20 -4.83 -1.07
CA GLU A 38 -0.64 -4.88 -2.27
C GLU A 38 -1.07 -6.30 -2.65
N ALA A 39 -0.29 -7.32 -2.29
CA ALA A 39 -0.67 -8.71 -2.51
C ALA A 39 -1.97 -9.09 -1.76
N GLY A 40 -2.33 -8.37 -0.70
CA GLY A 40 -3.58 -8.56 0.04
C GLY A 40 -3.82 -10.04 0.40
N ASP A 41 -4.97 -10.56 -0.02
CA ASP A 41 -5.39 -11.96 0.22
C ASP A 41 -4.87 -12.97 -0.81
N GLN A 42 -4.01 -12.55 -1.75
CA GLN A 42 -3.45 -13.46 -2.74
C GLN A 42 -2.62 -14.56 -2.06
N LYS A 43 -2.81 -15.81 -2.50
CA LYS A 43 -2.17 -17.00 -1.95
C LYS A 43 -1.63 -17.88 -3.08
N GLY A 44 -0.66 -18.73 -2.74
CA GLY A 44 -0.06 -19.67 -3.69
C GLY A 44 0.57 -18.98 -4.91
N ASP A 45 0.37 -19.56 -6.08
CA ASP A 45 1.01 -19.11 -7.33
C ASP A 45 0.61 -17.70 -7.75
N ALA A 46 -0.61 -17.27 -7.41
CA ALA A 46 -1.08 -15.91 -7.69
C ALA A 46 -0.25 -14.84 -6.96
N ARG A 47 0.02 -15.04 -5.66
CA ARG A 47 0.89 -14.13 -4.89
C ARG A 47 2.32 -14.15 -5.39
N LYS A 48 2.81 -15.32 -5.79
CA LYS A 48 4.18 -15.48 -6.28
C LYS A 48 4.38 -14.76 -7.62
N ALA A 49 3.41 -14.87 -8.53
CA ALA A 49 3.40 -14.16 -9.80
C ALA A 49 3.27 -12.64 -9.62
N PHE A 50 2.39 -12.20 -8.72
CA PHE A 50 2.24 -10.79 -8.35
C PHE A 50 3.53 -10.23 -7.74
N MET A 51 4.12 -10.92 -6.77
CA MET A 51 5.34 -10.47 -6.10
C MET A 51 6.52 -10.44 -7.07
N LYS A 52 6.65 -11.43 -7.95
CA LYS A 52 7.69 -11.44 -8.99
C LYS A 52 7.55 -10.22 -9.89
N THR A 53 6.34 -9.93 -10.37
CA THR A 53 6.05 -8.78 -11.23
C THR A 53 6.25 -7.45 -10.51
N CYS A 54 5.78 -7.32 -9.27
CA CYS A 54 5.92 -6.09 -8.48
C CYS A 54 7.39 -5.78 -8.17
N LEU A 55 8.21 -6.80 -7.90
CA LEU A 55 9.63 -6.62 -7.62
C LEU A 55 10.44 -6.36 -8.90
N SER A 56 10.14 -7.05 -10.01
CA SER A 56 10.87 -6.93 -11.28
C SER A 56 10.46 -5.74 -12.15
N ALA A 57 9.25 -5.20 -12.00
CA ALA A 57 8.80 -4.07 -12.80
C ALA A 57 9.50 -2.77 -12.38
N ALA A 58 10.03 -2.03 -13.35
CA ALA A 58 10.38 -0.61 -13.18
C ALA A 58 9.12 0.28 -13.08
N LYS A 59 7.93 -0.29 -13.32
CA LYS A 59 6.64 0.39 -13.28
C LYS A 59 6.22 0.66 -11.82
N PRO A 60 5.69 1.85 -11.50
CA PRO A 60 5.21 2.18 -10.15
C PRO A 60 4.16 1.17 -9.70
N THR A 61 4.23 0.81 -8.42
CA THR A 61 3.24 -0.10 -7.81
C THR A 61 1.84 0.52 -7.85
N THR A 62 0.81 -0.26 -7.54
CA THR A 62 -0.56 0.27 -7.56
C THR A 62 -0.76 1.37 -6.52
N GLN A 63 -0.12 1.27 -5.34
CA GLN A 63 -0.05 2.34 -4.36
C GLN A 63 0.69 3.58 -4.88
N GLN A 64 1.85 3.40 -5.52
CA GLN A 64 2.61 4.55 -6.04
C GLN A 64 1.85 5.28 -7.13
N SER A 65 1.24 4.53 -8.07
CA SER A 65 0.43 5.11 -9.15
C SER A 65 -0.77 5.86 -8.58
N LYS A 66 -1.43 5.28 -7.58
CA LYS A 66 -2.57 5.89 -6.90
C LYS A 66 -2.19 7.13 -6.11
N MET A 67 -1.04 7.13 -5.45
CA MET A 67 -0.51 8.30 -4.76
C MET A 67 -0.29 9.47 -5.73
N THR A 68 0.24 9.19 -6.93
CA THR A 68 0.44 10.21 -7.97
C THR A 68 -0.90 10.77 -8.43
N THR A 69 -1.85 9.92 -8.84
CA THR A 69 -3.19 10.36 -9.26
C THR A 69 -3.91 11.15 -8.17
N CYS A 70 -3.89 10.68 -6.92
CA CYS A 70 -4.48 11.40 -5.80
C CYS A 70 -3.82 12.76 -5.54
N ASN A 71 -2.52 12.91 -5.82
CA ASN A 71 -1.85 14.20 -5.72
C ASN A 71 -2.22 15.15 -6.87
N ASP A 72 -2.33 14.62 -8.09
CA ASP A 72 -2.73 15.39 -9.27
C ASP A 72 -4.16 15.94 -9.09
N ASP A 73 -5.09 15.10 -8.67
CA ASP A 73 -6.48 15.49 -8.38
C ASP A 73 -6.62 16.40 -7.14
N ALA A 74 -5.59 16.41 -6.29
CA ALA A 74 -5.50 17.30 -5.14
C ALA A 74 -4.90 18.67 -5.50
N GLY A 75 -4.38 18.88 -6.71
CA GLY A 75 -3.68 20.12 -7.10
C GLY A 75 -4.52 21.38 -6.95
N ALA A 76 -5.85 21.27 -7.09
CA ALA A 76 -6.78 22.37 -6.88
C ALA A 76 -7.22 22.56 -5.40
N LYS A 77 -6.90 21.63 -4.50
CA LYS A 77 -7.33 21.65 -3.08
C LYS A 77 -6.18 22.11 -2.19
N LYS A 78 -6.47 22.96 -1.19
CA LYS A 78 -5.47 23.47 -0.24
C LYS A 78 -5.90 23.20 1.21
N GLY A 79 -4.93 23.17 2.12
CA GLY A 79 -5.20 23.00 3.55
C GLY A 79 -5.89 21.68 3.91
N ASP A 80 -6.88 21.75 4.79
CA ASP A 80 -7.58 20.57 5.32
C ASP A 80 -8.40 19.83 4.27
N GLU A 81 -8.89 20.51 3.23
CA GLU A 81 -9.60 19.90 2.12
C GLU A 81 -8.71 18.94 1.31
N ARG A 82 -7.43 19.31 1.12
CA ARG A 82 -6.45 18.42 0.48
C ARG A 82 -6.18 17.18 1.33
N LYS A 83 -6.06 17.32 2.66
CA LYS A 83 -5.84 16.19 3.56
C LYS A 83 -7.04 15.24 3.60
N ALA A 84 -8.24 15.77 3.69
CA ALA A 84 -9.47 14.98 3.66
C ALA A 84 -9.60 14.25 2.32
N PHE A 85 -9.35 14.95 1.21
CA PHE A 85 -9.35 14.36 -0.12
C PHE A 85 -8.27 13.27 -0.29
N MET A 86 -7.03 13.53 0.14
CA MET A 86 -5.94 12.57 0.07
C MET A 86 -6.25 11.32 0.89
N LYS A 87 -6.80 11.48 2.11
CA LYS A 87 -7.21 10.37 2.96
C LYS A 87 -8.29 9.55 2.27
N THR A 88 -9.33 10.18 1.74
CA THR A 88 -10.41 9.50 1.03
C THR A 88 -9.90 8.80 -0.24
N CYS A 89 -9.07 9.49 -1.03
CA CYS A 89 -8.52 8.96 -2.27
C CYS A 89 -7.59 7.77 -2.02
N LEU A 90 -6.67 7.86 -1.05
CA LEU A 90 -5.76 6.76 -0.68
C LEU A 90 -6.48 5.61 0.05
N SER A 91 -7.58 5.88 0.75
CA SER A 91 -8.37 4.87 1.48
C SER A 91 -9.43 4.19 0.62
N ALA A 92 -9.84 4.78 -0.51
CA ALA A 92 -10.64 4.08 -1.51
C ALA A 92 -9.88 2.81 -1.90
N LYS A 93 -10.48 1.61 -1.85
CA LYS A 93 -9.73 0.40 -2.24
C LYS A 93 -9.15 0.60 -3.65
N PRO A 94 -7.94 0.10 -3.94
CA PRO A 94 -7.39 0.20 -5.28
C PRO A 94 -8.44 -0.36 -6.23
N VAL A 95 -9.01 0.52 -7.05
CA VAL A 95 -9.50 0.14 -8.37
C VAL A 95 -8.25 -0.34 -9.08
N VAL A 96 -7.96 -1.63 -8.87
CA VAL A 96 -6.93 -2.36 -9.56
C VAL A 96 -7.06 -2.00 -11.04
N ALA A 97 -5.91 -1.63 -11.61
CA ALA A 97 -5.77 -1.26 -12.99
C ALA A 97 -6.64 -2.15 -13.89
N ALA A 98 -7.56 -1.51 -14.63
CA ALA A 98 -8.02 -1.96 -15.93
C ALA A 98 -8.35 -3.47 -16.08
N GLU A 99 -9.07 -4.06 -15.13
CA GLU A 99 -10.07 -5.06 -15.54
C GLU A 99 -11.36 -4.29 -15.85
N PRO A 100 -12.14 -4.69 -16.87
CA PRO A 100 -13.37 -4.00 -17.19
C PRO A 100 -14.19 -3.92 -15.91
N VAL A 101 -14.56 -2.70 -15.52
CA VAL A 101 -15.53 -2.48 -14.43
C VAL A 101 -16.79 -3.18 -14.92
N THR A 102 -16.93 -4.46 -14.54
CA THR A 102 -18.09 -5.22 -14.92
C THR A 102 -19.27 -4.50 -14.30
N GLN A 103 -20.42 -4.52 -14.97
CA GLN A 103 -21.63 -3.91 -14.42
C GLN A 103 -21.93 -4.42 -12.99
N GLN A 104 -21.49 -5.65 -12.68
CA GLN A 104 -21.55 -6.26 -11.36
C GLN A 104 -20.64 -5.57 -10.32
N GLY A 105 -19.40 -5.23 -10.68
CA GLY A 105 -18.49 -4.47 -9.81
C GLY A 105 -18.98 -3.05 -9.57
N LYS A 106 -19.53 -2.41 -10.62
CA LYS A 106 -20.11 -1.06 -10.53
C LYS A 106 -21.33 -1.04 -9.62
N MET A 107 -22.23 -2.00 -9.79
CA MET A 107 -23.43 -2.13 -8.97
C MET A 107 -23.09 -2.34 -7.49
N LYS A 108 -22.10 -3.18 -7.17
CA LYS A 108 -21.67 -3.40 -5.78
C LYS A 108 -21.11 -2.12 -5.15
N THR A 109 -20.31 -1.37 -5.90
CA THR A 109 -19.72 -0.11 -5.44
C THR A 109 -20.80 0.96 -5.24
N CYS A 110 -21.65 1.19 -6.24
CA CYS A 110 -22.77 2.13 -6.13
C CYS A 110 -23.73 1.77 -4.99
N ASN A 111 -23.96 0.49 -4.70
CA ASN A 111 -24.79 0.10 -3.54
C ASN A 111 -24.07 0.28 -2.20
N ALA A 112 -22.76 0.04 -2.13
CA ALA A 112 -21.97 0.28 -0.93
C ALA A 112 -21.92 1.76 -0.56
N ASP A 113 -21.76 2.63 -1.56
CA ASP A 113 -21.71 4.08 -1.39
C ASP A 113 -23.09 4.68 -1.10
N ALA A 114 -24.16 3.99 -1.51
CA ALA A 114 -25.54 4.42 -1.26
C ALA A 114 -26.17 3.87 0.02
N LYS A 115 -25.42 3.14 0.85
CA LYS A 115 -25.95 2.46 2.05
C LYS A 115 -26.57 3.43 3.07
N ASP A 116 -26.05 4.66 3.11
CA ASP A 116 -26.48 5.71 4.05
C ASP A 116 -27.56 6.62 3.45
N LEU A 117 -27.89 6.43 2.16
CA LEU A 117 -28.94 7.16 1.45
C LEU A 117 -30.24 6.37 1.49
N LYS A 118 -31.38 7.04 1.70
CA LYS A 118 -32.73 6.43 1.69
C LYS A 118 -33.66 7.26 0.83
N GLY A 119 -34.67 6.62 0.24
CA GLY A 119 -35.67 7.30 -0.59
C GLY A 119 -35.09 7.88 -1.88
N ASP A 120 -35.58 9.05 -2.28
CA ASP A 120 -35.19 9.74 -3.51
C ASP A 120 -33.68 10.06 -3.63
N PRO A 121 -32.97 10.47 -2.55
CA PRO A 121 -31.52 10.64 -2.58
C PRO A 121 -30.76 9.38 -3.04
N ARG A 122 -31.18 8.19 -2.60
CA ARG A 122 -30.54 6.92 -3.00
C ARG A 122 -30.76 6.63 -4.47
N LYS A 123 -31.98 6.85 -4.98
CA LYS A 123 -32.31 6.64 -6.39
C LYS A 123 -31.54 7.59 -7.30
N ALA A 124 -31.45 8.87 -6.93
CA ALA A 124 -30.69 9.87 -7.67
C ALA A 124 -29.20 9.48 -7.73
N PHE A 125 -28.62 9.14 -6.58
CA PHE A 125 -27.23 8.68 -6.51
C PHE A 125 -26.98 7.41 -7.34
N MET A 126 -27.85 6.40 -7.24
CA MET A 126 -27.69 5.13 -7.97
C MET A 126 -27.80 5.35 -9.48
N LYS A 127 -28.70 6.23 -9.94
CA LYS A 127 -28.86 6.59 -11.36
C LYS A 127 -27.59 7.25 -11.89
N THR A 128 -27.07 8.25 -11.18
CA THR A 128 -25.84 8.94 -11.57
C THR A 128 -24.64 7.99 -11.56
N CYS A 129 -24.46 7.22 -10.48
CA CYS A 129 -23.35 6.28 -10.32
C CYS A 129 -23.34 5.22 -11.42
N LEU A 130 -24.49 4.60 -11.74
CA LEU A 130 -24.57 3.59 -12.79
C LEU A 130 -24.46 4.18 -14.20
N SER A 131 -24.91 5.42 -14.43
CA SER A 131 -24.86 6.09 -15.73
C SER A 131 -23.47 6.60 -16.16
N ALA A 132 -22.51 6.75 -15.23
CA ALA A 132 -21.18 7.31 -15.49
C ALA A 132 -20.22 6.42 -16.34
N SER A 133 -20.73 5.44 -17.09
CA SER A 133 -19.92 4.55 -17.96
C SER A 133 -20.45 4.51 -19.40
N LYS A 134 -21.02 5.63 -19.86
CA LYS A 134 -21.34 5.80 -21.27
C LYS A 134 -20.26 6.63 -21.94
#